data_AF-A0A1I2E9H9-F1
#
_entry.id   AF-A0A1I2E9H9-F1
#
_cell.length_a   1.000
_cell.length_b   1.000
_cell.length_c   1.000
_cell.angle_alpha   90.00
_cell.angle_beta   90.00
_cell.angle_gamma   90.00
#
_symmetry.space_group_name_H-M   'P 1'
#
loop_
_entity.id
_entity.type
_entity.pdbx_description
1 polymer ?
#
loop_
_entity_poly.entity_id
_entity_poly.type
_entity_poly.pdbx_seq_one_letter_code
_entity_poly.pdbx_strand_id
1 'polypeptide(L)'
;MNVINQEFETLYYKAATNKLDLKYLEEIQAFCDMYEAHADIETFKIRAKSLMSLIYVVNGLPEKSFEIDLELLSQFSDEMLLTYYPRISHAVVTSTDIGRTDEVRPFALRYLLNKNADHWDSLLSILAWYIKHYSDSREVSDKFNDVFSSIALMMGYLPDPSASLADKVSSLSEERDRNHKNMKQFNSAYFKAANEDKGQVLSSYLETNPLPVFREMALRNFKNNPEN
;
A
#
# COMPACT_ATOMS: atom_id res chain seq x y z
N MET A 1 -13.01 19.59 -16.14
CA MET A 1 -13.08 18.96 -14.81
C MET A 1 -14.56 18.78 -14.50
N ASN A 2 -15.04 17.54 -14.25
CA ASN A 2 -16.47 17.25 -14.04
C ASN A 2 -16.95 17.88 -12.70
N VAL A 3 -18.16 18.43 -12.65
CA VAL A 3 -18.77 19.08 -11.47
C VAL A 3 -18.75 18.14 -10.26
N ILE A 4 -19.10 16.87 -10.47
CA ILE A 4 -19.08 15.82 -9.42
C ILE A 4 -17.68 15.68 -8.80
N ASN A 5 -16.63 15.82 -9.61
CA ASN A 5 -15.25 15.76 -9.12
C ASN A 5 -14.93 16.97 -8.23
N GLN A 6 -15.34 18.17 -8.62
CA GLN A 6 -15.07 19.38 -7.83
C GLN A 6 -15.80 19.35 -6.48
N GLU A 7 -17.03 18.83 -6.46
CA GLU A 7 -17.79 18.66 -5.22
C GLU A 7 -17.15 17.63 -4.29
N PHE A 8 -16.71 16.48 -4.83
CA PHE A 8 -15.98 15.50 -4.04
C PHE A 8 -14.66 16.06 -3.48
N GLU A 9 -13.85 16.75 -4.30
CA GLU A 9 -12.61 17.37 -3.84
C GLU A 9 -12.85 18.39 -2.71
N THR A 10 -13.94 19.17 -2.81
CA THR A 10 -14.33 20.13 -1.78
C THR A 10 -14.69 19.43 -0.48
N LEU A 11 -15.49 18.37 -0.55
CA LEU A 11 -15.86 17.56 0.61
C LEU A 11 -14.64 16.88 1.25
N TYR A 12 -13.79 16.28 0.43
CA TYR A 12 -12.54 15.65 0.88
C TYR A 12 -11.64 16.66 1.59
N TYR A 13 -11.39 17.82 0.98
CA TYR A 13 -10.58 18.88 1.57
C TYR A 13 -11.16 19.39 2.89
N LYS A 14 -12.48 19.57 2.94
CA LYS A 14 -13.19 19.96 4.17
C LYS A 14 -13.00 18.93 5.28
N ALA A 15 -13.20 17.65 5.00
CA ALA A 15 -12.99 16.57 5.98
C ALA A 15 -11.53 16.50 6.44
N ALA A 16 -10.58 16.53 5.50
CA ALA A 16 -9.14 16.44 5.79
C ALA A 16 -8.62 17.60 6.66
N THR A 17 -9.00 18.84 6.33
CA THR A 17 -8.60 20.04 7.11
C THR A 17 -9.24 20.08 8.50
N ASN A 18 -10.38 19.43 8.67
CA ASN A 18 -11.07 19.28 9.96
C ASN A 18 -10.75 17.94 10.64
N LYS A 19 -9.55 17.39 10.38
CA LYS A 19 -9.00 16.20 11.06
C LYS A 19 -9.88 14.95 10.94
N LEU A 20 -10.67 14.84 9.88
CA LEU A 20 -11.47 13.65 9.56
C LEU A 20 -12.46 13.30 10.69
N ASP A 21 -13.15 14.31 11.22
CA ASP A 21 -14.20 14.18 12.24
C ASP A 21 -15.37 13.28 11.78
N LEU A 22 -15.92 12.45 12.68
CA LEU A 22 -17.05 11.56 12.41
C LEU A 22 -18.28 12.28 11.85
N LYS A 23 -18.51 13.55 12.19
CA LYS A 23 -19.67 14.32 11.70
C LYS A 23 -19.74 14.41 10.17
N TYR A 24 -18.61 14.25 9.47
CA TYR A 24 -18.56 14.30 8.01
C TYR A 24 -19.11 13.04 7.34
N LEU A 25 -19.34 11.95 8.08
CA LEU A 25 -19.90 10.72 7.52
C LEU A 25 -21.29 10.94 6.91
N GLU A 26 -22.14 11.75 7.55
CA GLU A 26 -23.48 12.08 7.03
C GLU A 26 -23.39 12.89 5.73
N GLU A 27 -22.47 13.87 5.67
CA GLU A 27 -22.23 14.66 4.46
C GLU A 27 -21.71 13.80 3.30
N ILE A 28 -20.84 12.82 3.59
CA ILE A 28 -20.30 11.89 2.59
C ILE A 28 -21.37 10.92 2.10
N GLN A 29 -22.20 10.40 3.00
CA GLN A 29 -23.32 9.54 2.62
C GLN A 29 -24.32 10.30 1.73
N ALA A 30 -24.68 11.53 2.12
CA ALA A 30 -25.57 12.38 1.32
C ALA A 30 -25.00 12.65 -0.08
N PHE A 31 -23.67 12.83 -0.21
CA PHE A 31 -23.00 12.93 -1.51
C PHE A 31 -23.17 11.64 -2.33
N CYS A 32 -22.99 10.46 -1.72
CA CYS A 32 -23.21 9.18 -2.42
C CYS A 32 -24.65 9.02 -2.93
N ASP A 33 -25.63 9.37 -2.11
CA ASP A 33 -27.04 9.20 -2.41
C ASP A 33 -27.49 10.17 -3.53
N MET A 34 -27.00 11.41 -3.51
CA MET A 34 -27.36 12.44 -4.48
C MET A 34 -27.04 12.06 -5.93
N TYR A 35 -25.97 11.30 -6.14
CA TYR A 35 -25.49 10.97 -7.47
C TYR A 35 -25.86 9.55 -7.92
N GLU A 36 -26.67 8.81 -7.16
CA GLU A 36 -26.89 7.36 -7.32
C GLU A 36 -27.18 6.89 -8.76
N ALA A 37 -27.87 7.72 -9.56
CA ALA A 37 -28.27 7.43 -10.94
C ALA A 37 -27.26 7.83 -12.03
N HIS A 38 -26.09 8.39 -11.69
CA HIS A 38 -25.10 8.85 -12.67
C HIS A 38 -24.13 7.75 -13.11
N ALA A 39 -23.86 7.61 -14.41
CA ALA A 39 -22.95 6.59 -14.95
C ALA A 39 -21.51 6.66 -14.40
N ASP A 40 -21.03 7.86 -14.08
CA ASP A 40 -19.68 8.07 -13.50
C ASP A 40 -19.62 7.75 -12.00
N ILE A 41 -20.72 7.32 -11.37
CA ILE A 41 -20.81 7.26 -9.92
C ILE A 41 -19.93 6.17 -9.30
N GLU A 42 -19.70 5.04 -9.96
CA GLU A 42 -19.00 3.91 -9.32
C GLU A 42 -17.63 4.35 -8.79
N THR A 43 -16.90 5.14 -9.58
CA THR A 43 -15.60 5.71 -9.15
C THR A 43 -15.76 6.64 -7.95
N PHE A 44 -16.78 7.50 -7.92
CA PHE A 44 -17.02 8.42 -6.80
C PHE A 44 -17.55 7.74 -5.54
N LYS A 45 -18.36 6.69 -5.68
CA LYS A 45 -18.78 5.81 -4.57
C LYS A 45 -17.57 5.14 -3.93
N ILE A 46 -16.64 4.61 -4.72
CA ILE A 46 -15.39 4.03 -4.21
C ILE A 46 -14.59 5.09 -3.44
N ARG A 47 -14.45 6.30 -3.99
CA ARG A 47 -13.71 7.40 -3.34
C ARG A 47 -14.38 7.90 -2.05
N ALA A 48 -15.70 7.99 -2.02
CA ALA A 48 -16.47 8.39 -0.84
C ALA A 48 -16.38 7.33 0.27
N LYS A 49 -16.57 6.05 -0.05
CA LYS A 49 -16.36 4.94 0.90
C LYS A 49 -14.93 4.90 1.42
N SER A 50 -13.96 5.16 0.54
CA SER A 50 -12.56 5.28 0.94
C SER A 50 -12.34 6.38 1.99
N LEU A 51 -13.00 7.53 1.83
CA LEU A 51 -12.94 8.63 2.80
C LEU A 51 -13.65 8.27 4.11
N MET A 52 -14.80 7.58 4.06
CA MET A 52 -15.49 7.07 5.25
C MET A 52 -14.63 6.07 6.02
N SER A 53 -13.99 5.13 5.33
CA SER A 53 -13.05 4.16 5.91
C SER A 53 -11.92 4.89 6.65
N LEU A 54 -11.32 5.91 6.02
CA LEU A 54 -10.27 6.73 6.63
C LEU A 54 -10.76 7.49 7.89
N ILE A 55 -11.97 8.05 7.85
CA ILE A 55 -12.59 8.71 9.01
C ILE A 55 -12.74 7.70 10.17
N TYR A 56 -13.24 6.48 9.89
CA TYR A 56 -13.39 5.47 10.94
C TYR A 56 -12.05 5.08 11.58
N VAL A 57 -10.99 4.89 10.78
CA VAL A 57 -9.64 4.57 11.30
C VAL A 57 -9.14 5.66 12.24
N VAL A 58 -9.19 6.92 11.81
CA VAL A 58 -8.67 8.07 12.58
C VAL A 58 -9.44 8.25 13.90
N ASN A 59 -10.70 7.82 13.96
CA ASN A 59 -11.54 7.91 15.15
C ASN A 59 -11.57 6.61 15.97
N GLY A 60 -10.64 5.67 15.73
CA GLY A 60 -10.52 4.45 16.53
C GLY A 60 -11.67 3.46 16.34
N LEU A 61 -12.23 3.40 15.13
CA LEU A 61 -13.31 2.49 14.75
C LEU A 61 -12.85 1.52 13.63
N PRO A 62 -11.80 0.70 13.88
CA PRO A 62 -11.19 -0.13 12.84
C PRO A 62 -12.15 -1.17 12.27
N GLU A 63 -13.11 -1.69 13.04
CA GLU A 63 -14.09 -2.68 12.56
C GLU A 63 -14.99 -2.09 11.47
N LYS A 64 -15.45 -0.84 11.64
CA LYS A 64 -16.28 -0.16 10.63
C LYS A 64 -15.50 0.17 9.36
N SER A 65 -14.22 0.52 9.51
CA SER A 65 -13.32 0.70 8.36
C SER A 65 -13.10 -0.62 7.62
N PHE A 66 -12.89 -1.72 8.36
CA PHE A 66 -12.69 -3.04 7.79
C PHE A 66 -13.91 -3.54 7.01
N GLU A 67 -15.12 -3.31 7.53
CA GLU A 67 -16.37 -3.63 6.82
C GLU A 67 -16.45 -2.92 5.46
N ILE A 68 -16.07 -1.64 5.39
CA ILE A 68 -16.01 -0.91 4.12
C ILE A 68 -14.95 -1.50 3.20
N ASP A 69 -13.78 -1.85 3.72
CA ASP A 69 -12.71 -2.42 2.89
C ASP A 69 -13.12 -3.77 2.28
N LEU A 70 -13.75 -4.66 3.06
CA LEU A 70 -14.29 -5.93 2.55
C LEU A 70 -15.35 -5.70 1.47
N GLU A 71 -16.24 -4.73 1.68
CA GLU A 71 -17.25 -4.36 0.70
C GLU A 71 -16.61 -3.91 -0.62
N LEU A 72 -15.63 -3.00 -0.55
CA LEU A 72 -14.92 -2.50 -1.73
C LEU A 72 -14.11 -3.59 -2.44
N LEU A 73 -13.40 -4.43 -1.68
CA LEU A 73 -12.62 -5.53 -2.25
C LEU A 73 -13.49 -6.56 -2.98
N SER A 74 -14.75 -6.73 -2.55
CA SER A 74 -15.72 -7.60 -3.22
C SER A 74 -16.21 -7.04 -4.57
N GLN A 75 -16.15 -5.72 -4.75
CA GLN A 75 -16.64 -5.02 -5.95
C GLN A 75 -15.58 -4.88 -7.04
N PHE A 76 -14.30 -4.93 -6.69
CA PHE A 76 -13.23 -4.73 -7.66
C PHE A 76 -13.02 -5.93 -8.58
N SER A 77 -12.82 -5.64 -9.86
CA SER A 77 -12.35 -6.62 -10.86
C SER A 77 -10.84 -6.83 -10.76
N ASP A 78 -10.33 -7.87 -11.43
CA ASP A 78 -8.88 -8.18 -11.47
C ASP A 78 -8.06 -7.11 -12.22
N GLU A 79 -8.73 -6.21 -12.94
CA GLU A 79 -8.11 -5.13 -13.73
C GLU A 79 -7.97 -3.84 -12.91
N MET A 80 -8.71 -3.70 -11.81
CA MET A 80 -8.76 -2.49 -10.98
C MET A 80 -7.61 -2.43 -9.95
N LEU A 81 -6.39 -2.79 -10.36
CA LEU A 81 -5.27 -2.99 -9.45
C LEU A 81 -4.84 -1.73 -8.69
N LEU A 82 -4.86 -0.57 -9.35
CA LEU A 82 -4.50 0.73 -8.75
C LEU A 82 -5.39 1.11 -7.56
N THR A 83 -6.65 0.68 -7.58
CA THR A 83 -7.61 0.86 -6.48
C THR A 83 -7.62 -0.32 -5.50
N TYR A 84 -7.24 -1.52 -5.98
CA TYR A 84 -7.21 -2.73 -5.18
C TYR A 84 -6.08 -2.72 -4.16
N TYR A 85 -4.83 -2.46 -4.59
CA TYR A 85 -3.65 -2.65 -3.74
C TYR A 85 -3.66 -1.84 -2.43
N PRO A 86 -4.11 -0.56 -2.40
CA PRO A 86 -4.14 0.20 -1.15
C PRO A 86 -5.18 -0.37 -0.19
N ARG A 87 -6.30 -0.88 -0.71
CA ARG A 87 -7.41 -1.44 0.08
C ARG A 87 -7.04 -2.78 0.69
N ILE A 88 -6.47 -3.69 -0.10
CA ILE A 88 -6.04 -4.98 0.46
C ILE A 88 -4.88 -4.80 1.45
N SER A 89 -3.96 -3.86 1.20
CA SER A 89 -2.85 -3.56 2.13
C SER A 89 -3.37 -3.05 3.48
N HIS A 90 -4.41 -2.21 3.48
CA HIS A 90 -5.05 -1.76 4.72
C HIS A 90 -5.83 -2.89 5.40
N ALA A 91 -6.65 -3.63 4.63
CA ALA A 91 -7.48 -4.70 5.15
C ALA A 91 -6.67 -5.81 5.84
N VAL A 92 -5.51 -6.21 5.31
CA VAL A 92 -4.67 -7.24 5.96
C VAL A 92 -4.11 -6.77 7.31
N VAL A 93 -3.70 -5.50 7.41
CA VAL A 93 -3.24 -4.90 8.68
C VAL A 93 -4.39 -4.86 9.67
N THR A 94 -5.50 -4.23 9.30
CA THR A 94 -6.67 -4.06 10.18
C THR A 94 -7.24 -5.41 10.63
N SER A 95 -7.31 -6.39 9.72
CA SER A 95 -7.80 -7.75 10.06
C SER A 95 -6.94 -8.44 11.13
N THR A 96 -5.64 -8.14 11.17
CA THR A 96 -4.72 -8.68 12.18
C THR A 96 -5.01 -8.04 13.52
N ASP A 97 -5.18 -6.71 13.54
CA ASP A 97 -5.41 -5.94 14.77
C ASP A 97 -6.74 -6.30 15.43
N ILE A 98 -7.78 -6.58 14.64
CA ILE A 98 -9.13 -6.95 15.14
C ILE A 98 -9.38 -8.47 15.18
N GLY A 99 -8.39 -9.30 14.83
CA GLY A 99 -8.50 -10.77 14.89
C GLY A 99 -9.46 -11.40 13.88
N ARG A 100 -9.72 -10.76 12.73
CA ARG A 100 -10.65 -11.20 11.67
C ARG A 100 -9.91 -11.58 10.37
N THR A 101 -8.78 -12.29 10.49
CA THR A 101 -7.89 -12.59 9.36
C THR A 101 -8.52 -13.49 8.30
N ASP A 102 -9.44 -14.38 8.67
CA ASP A 102 -10.06 -15.33 7.73
C ASP A 102 -10.91 -14.63 6.66
N GLU A 103 -11.52 -13.49 6.99
CA GLU A 103 -12.41 -12.76 6.09
C GLU A 103 -11.66 -12.08 4.95
N VAL A 104 -10.41 -11.64 5.20
CA VAL A 104 -9.58 -11.00 4.17
C VAL A 104 -8.78 -12.02 3.35
N ARG A 105 -8.63 -13.26 3.84
CA ARG A 105 -7.85 -14.33 3.19
C ARG A 105 -8.17 -14.53 1.70
N PRO A 106 -9.43 -14.66 1.25
CA PRO A 106 -9.70 -14.88 -0.18
C PRO A 106 -9.27 -13.69 -1.05
N PHE A 107 -9.35 -12.47 -0.54
CA PHE A 107 -8.91 -11.26 -1.24
C PHE A 107 -7.38 -11.17 -1.32
N ALA A 108 -6.69 -11.50 -0.24
CA ALA A 108 -5.23 -11.59 -0.22
C ALA A 108 -4.73 -12.63 -1.22
N LEU A 109 -5.34 -13.82 -1.26
CA LEU A 109 -4.99 -14.88 -2.21
C LEU A 109 -5.22 -14.43 -3.65
N ARG A 110 -6.37 -13.81 -3.93
CA ARG A 110 -6.70 -13.27 -5.26
C ARG A 110 -5.65 -12.26 -5.73
N TYR A 111 -5.24 -11.34 -4.87
CA TYR A 111 -4.22 -10.35 -5.20
C TYR A 111 -2.85 -10.98 -5.47
N LEU A 112 -2.40 -11.89 -4.60
CA LEU A 112 -1.11 -12.57 -4.76
C LEU A 112 -1.03 -13.40 -6.05
N LEU A 113 -2.13 -13.99 -6.48
CA LEU A 113 -2.17 -14.82 -7.69
C LEU A 113 -2.48 -14.03 -8.97
N ASN A 114 -2.76 -12.73 -8.87
CA ASN A 114 -3.03 -11.88 -10.02
C ASN A 114 -1.71 -11.53 -10.73
N LYS A 115 -1.54 -12.03 -11.96
CA LYS A 115 -0.33 -11.82 -12.77
C LYS A 115 -0.10 -10.38 -13.20
N ASN A 116 -1.13 -9.55 -13.16
CA ASN A 116 -1.02 -8.13 -13.50
C ASN A 116 -0.58 -7.29 -12.30
N ALA A 117 -0.55 -7.84 -11.08
CA ALA A 117 -0.08 -7.12 -9.90
C ALA A 117 1.45 -6.95 -9.96
N ASP A 118 1.91 -5.70 -9.91
CA ASP A 118 3.33 -5.32 -10.06
C ASP A 118 3.86 -4.48 -8.89
N HIS A 119 2.98 -4.06 -7.97
CA HIS A 119 3.35 -3.33 -6.76
C HIS A 119 4.07 -4.24 -5.75
N TRP A 120 5.36 -4.44 -5.97
CA TRP A 120 6.22 -5.34 -5.19
C TRP A 120 6.15 -5.12 -3.68
N ASP A 121 6.02 -3.87 -3.23
CA ASP A 121 5.99 -3.51 -1.80
C ASP A 121 4.70 -4.03 -1.11
N SER A 122 3.56 -3.86 -1.78
CA SER A 122 2.26 -4.40 -1.35
C SER A 122 2.24 -5.92 -1.48
N LEU A 123 2.73 -6.47 -2.58
CA LEU A 123 2.82 -7.93 -2.79
C LEU A 123 3.63 -8.60 -1.68
N LEU A 124 4.81 -8.06 -1.33
CA LEU A 124 5.63 -8.60 -0.25
C LEU A 124 4.92 -8.52 1.10
N SER A 125 4.29 -7.39 1.40
CA SER A 125 3.54 -7.21 2.66
C SER A 125 2.41 -8.22 2.80
N ILE A 126 1.64 -8.43 1.73
CA ILE A 126 0.50 -9.35 1.72
C ILE A 126 0.98 -10.81 1.73
N LEU A 127 2.08 -11.11 1.04
CA LEU A 127 2.69 -12.45 1.07
C LEU A 127 3.20 -12.80 2.46
N ALA A 128 3.92 -11.88 3.11
CA ALA A 128 4.41 -12.04 4.48
C ALA A 128 3.26 -12.24 5.47
N TRP A 129 2.20 -11.43 5.35
CA TRP A 129 0.97 -11.60 6.12
C TRP A 129 0.35 -12.99 5.91
N TYR A 130 0.19 -13.41 4.65
CA TYR A 130 -0.45 -14.69 4.33
C TYR A 130 0.35 -15.87 4.90
N ILE A 131 1.67 -15.88 4.73
CA ILE A 131 2.54 -16.95 5.27
C ILE A 131 2.49 -16.98 6.80
N LYS A 132 2.48 -15.82 7.46
CA LYS A 132 2.40 -15.72 8.92
C LYS A 132 1.12 -16.35 9.48
N HIS A 133 -0.01 -16.15 8.80
CA HIS A 133 -1.32 -16.58 9.29
C HIS A 133 -1.78 -17.95 8.74
N TYR A 134 -1.23 -18.39 7.61
CA TYR A 134 -1.68 -19.60 6.90
C TYR A 134 -0.51 -20.46 6.39
N SER A 135 0.58 -20.56 7.16
CA SER A 135 1.80 -21.33 6.81
C SER A 135 1.53 -22.78 6.41
N ASP A 136 0.54 -23.41 7.04
CA ASP A 136 0.22 -24.83 6.86
C ASP A 136 -0.86 -25.07 5.81
N SER A 137 -1.31 -24.00 5.15
CA SER A 137 -2.40 -24.08 4.18
C SER A 137 -1.92 -24.72 2.88
N ARG A 138 -2.73 -25.63 2.31
CA ARG A 138 -2.40 -26.33 1.06
C ARG A 138 -2.24 -25.39 -0.13
N GLU A 139 -2.74 -24.16 -0.01
CA GLU A 139 -2.62 -23.10 -1.00
C GLU A 139 -1.21 -22.48 -1.10
N VAL A 140 -0.36 -22.67 -0.06
CA VAL A 140 1.08 -22.31 -0.12
C VAL A 140 1.77 -23.28 -1.09
N SER A 141 1.84 -22.86 -2.34
CA SER A 141 2.24 -23.67 -3.49
C SER A 141 3.40 -23.01 -4.26
N ASP A 142 3.87 -23.66 -5.32
CA ASP A 142 4.85 -23.10 -6.27
C ASP A 142 4.49 -21.68 -6.74
N LYS A 143 3.20 -21.35 -6.81
CA LYS A 143 2.74 -20.00 -7.17
C LYS A 143 3.25 -18.92 -6.22
N PHE A 144 3.41 -19.20 -4.92
CA PHE A 144 3.98 -18.22 -3.99
C PHE A 144 5.50 -18.13 -4.12
N ASN A 145 6.19 -19.20 -4.52
CA ASN A 145 7.59 -19.12 -4.91
C ASN A 145 7.78 -18.23 -6.15
N ASP A 146 6.87 -18.29 -7.13
CA ASP A 146 6.89 -17.41 -8.30
C ASP A 146 6.67 -15.95 -7.91
N VAL A 147 5.67 -15.67 -7.07
CA VAL A 147 5.40 -14.32 -6.55
C VAL A 147 6.62 -13.78 -5.81
N PHE A 148 7.19 -14.57 -4.89
CA PHE A 148 8.41 -14.19 -4.18
C PHE A 148 9.58 -13.94 -5.13
N SER A 149 9.80 -14.82 -6.09
CA SER A 149 10.92 -14.69 -7.05
C SER A 149 10.80 -13.42 -7.89
N SER A 150 9.58 -13.06 -8.29
CA SER A 150 9.29 -11.80 -9.00
C SER A 150 9.61 -10.58 -8.13
N ILE A 151 9.18 -10.59 -6.86
CA ILE A 151 9.49 -9.52 -5.89
C ILE A 151 11.02 -9.42 -5.67
N ALA A 152 11.68 -10.54 -5.38
CA ALA A 152 13.12 -10.60 -5.13
C ALA A 152 13.92 -10.07 -6.33
N LEU A 153 13.53 -10.46 -7.55
CA LEU A 153 14.13 -9.95 -8.78
C LEU A 153 13.94 -8.43 -8.92
N MET A 154 12.73 -7.92 -8.72
CA MET A 154 12.45 -6.47 -8.78
C MET A 154 13.25 -5.68 -7.75
N MET A 155 13.43 -6.24 -6.56
CA MET A 155 14.18 -5.59 -5.48
C MET A 155 15.70 -5.73 -5.66
N GLY A 156 16.16 -6.65 -6.51
CA GLY A 156 17.57 -7.03 -6.64
C GLY A 156 18.09 -7.79 -5.42
N TYR A 157 17.22 -8.57 -4.76
CA TYR A 157 17.54 -9.41 -3.62
C TYR A 157 17.97 -10.80 -4.07
N LEU A 158 19.03 -11.33 -3.46
CA LEU A 158 19.53 -12.68 -3.71
C LEU A 158 19.18 -13.57 -2.51
N PRO A 159 18.10 -14.37 -2.57
CA PRO A 159 17.70 -15.24 -1.47
C PRO A 159 18.64 -16.43 -1.30
N ASP A 160 18.80 -16.92 -0.08
CA ASP A 160 19.43 -18.22 0.17
C ASP A 160 18.59 -19.34 -0.47
N PRO A 161 19.13 -20.09 -1.45
CA PRO A 161 18.35 -21.12 -2.15
C PRO A 161 17.87 -22.23 -1.22
N SER A 162 18.59 -22.51 -0.13
CA SER A 162 18.30 -23.59 0.81
C SER A 162 17.22 -23.26 1.85
N ALA A 163 16.95 -21.97 2.05
CA ALA A 163 15.96 -21.50 3.01
C ALA A 163 14.52 -21.82 2.58
N SER A 164 13.62 -22.01 3.55
CA SER A 164 12.19 -22.19 3.27
C SER A 164 11.59 -20.91 2.68
N LEU A 165 10.44 -20.99 2.01
CA LEU A 165 9.74 -19.79 1.50
C LEU A 165 9.42 -18.80 2.63
N ALA A 166 9.03 -19.32 3.80
CA ALA A 166 8.75 -18.48 4.96
C ALA A 166 9.98 -17.71 5.43
N ASP A 167 11.13 -18.38 5.54
CA ASP A 167 12.40 -17.75 5.93
C ASP A 167 12.86 -16.72 4.88
N LYS A 168 12.70 -17.05 3.60
CA LYS A 168 13.01 -16.16 2.47
C LYS A 168 12.16 -14.89 2.51
N VAL A 169 10.86 -15.02 2.74
CA VAL A 169 9.93 -13.89 2.83
C VAL A 169 10.19 -13.05 4.08
N SER A 170 10.48 -13.67 5.22
CA SER A 170 10.87 -12.97 6.45
C SER A 170 12.14 -12.14 6.23
N SER A 171 13.18 -12.77 5.69
CA SER A 171 14.48 -12.13 5.42
C SER A 171 14.35 -10.94 4.46
N LEU A 172 13.58 -11.10 3.38
CA LEU A 172 13.33 -10.01 2.44
C LEU A 172 12.47 -8.89 3.06
N SER A 173 11.52 -9.22 3.94
CA SER A 173 10.70 -8.21 4.63
C SER A 173 11.53 -7.37 5.59
N GLU A 174 12.43 -7.99 6.37
CA GLU A 174 13.37 -7.28 7.25
C GLU A 174 14.31 -6.38 6.46
N GLU A 175 14.83 -6.90 5.35
CA GLU A 175 15.72 -6.16 4.47
C GLU A 175 15.00 -4.98 3.80
N ARG A 176 13.74 -5.16 3.38
CA ARG A 176 12.87 -4.06 2.92
C ARG A 176 12.71 -2.99 4.00
N ASP A 177 12.40 -3.37 5.23
CA ASP A 177 12.14 -2.42 6.31
C ASP A 177 13.39 -1.62 6.68
N ARG A 178 14.57 -2.28 6.68
CA ARG A 178 15.88 -1.63 6.80
C ARG A 178 16.09 -0.58 5.71
N ASN A 179 15.81 -0.94 4.46
CA ASN A 179 15.97 -0.05 3.31
C ASN A 179 14.98 1.13 3.34
N HIS A 180 13.71 0.92 3.68
CA HIS A 180 12.72 2.00 3.87
C HIS A 180 13.15 2.99 4.95
N LYS A 181 13.64 2.48 6.09
CA LYS A 181 14.16 3.32 7.18
C LYS A 181 15.34 4.17 6.71
N ASN A 182 16.33 3.57 6.05
CA ASN A 182 17.50 4.27 5.52
C ASN A 182 17.11 5.30 4.46
N MET A 183 16.20 4.94 3.54
CA MET A 183 15.67 5.83 2.52
C MET A 183 14.95 7.05 3.13
N LYS A 184 14.14 6.85 4.18
CA LYS A 184 13.47 7.95 4.89
C LYS A 184 14.49 8.91 5.52
N GLN A 185 15.54 8.38 6.13
CA GLN A 185 16.63 9.18 6.71
C GLN A 185 17.40 9.93 5.61
N PHE A 186 17.75 9.25 4.52
CA PHE A 186 18.38 9.85 3.35
C PHE A 186 17.54 10.99 2.79
N ASN A 187 16.26 10.77 2.48
CA ASN A 187 15.38 11.81 1.94
C ASN A 187 15.31 13.01 2.90
N SER A 188 15.15 12.77 4.20
CA SER A 188 15.13 13.87 5.17
C SER A 188 16.45 14.64 5.24
N ALA A 189 17.60 13.97 5.10
CA ALA A 189 18.90 14.64 5.11
C ALA A 189 19.13 15.40 3.79
N TYR A 190 18.83 14.76 2.66
CA TYR A 190 19.03 15.30 1.32
C TYR A 190 18.22 16.57 1.07
N PHE A 191 16.95 16.61 1.48
CA PHE A 191 16.10 17.80 1.33
C PHE A 191 16.44 18.94 2.30
N LYS A 192 17.23 18.69 3.34
CA LYS A 192 17.69 19.70 4.29
C LYS A 192 19.12 20.18 4.02
N ALA A 193 19.89 19.43 3.24
CA ALA A 193 21.28 19.74 2.92
C ALA A 193 21.39 20.91 1.91
N ALA A 194 22.46 21.70 2.04
CA ALA A 194 22.85 22.65 1.01
C ALA A 194 23.26 21.90 -0.28
N ASN A 195 23.22 22.58 -1.42
CA ASN A 195 23.49 21.95 -2.71
C ASN A 195 24.90 21.33 -2.79
N GLU A 196 25.91 22.01 -2.26
CA GLU A 196 27.28 21.48 -2.18
C GLU A 196 27.41 20.19 -1.35
N ASP A 197 26.53 19.96 -0.36
CA ASP A 197 26.58 18.81 0.54
C ASP A 197 25.75 17.62 0.05
N LYS A 198 24.85 17.82 -0.92
CA LYS A 198 23.92 16.79 -1.43
C LYS A 198 24.66 15.57 -1.98
N GLY A 199 25.82 15.76 -2.59
CA GLY A 199 26.67 14.67 -3.08
C GLY A 199 27.19 13.78 -1.95
N GLN A 200 27.65 14.38 -0.85
CA GLN A 200 28.12 13.65 0.33
C GLN A 200 26.99 12.86 1.00
N VAL A 201 25.79 13.46 1.12
CA VAL A 201 24.61 12.78 1.68
C VAL A 201 24.23 11.53 0.86
N LEU A 202 24.28 11.63 -0.47
CA LEU A 202 24.06 10.49 -1.35
C LEU A 202 25.12 9.40 -1.14
N SER A 203 26.40 9.76 -1.08
CA SER A 203 27.48 8.79 -0.85
C SER A 203 27.31 8.05 0.47
N SER A 204 27.03 8.76 1.57
CA SER A 204 26.78 8.13 2.87
C SER A 204 25.57 7.19 2.86
N TYR A 205 24.52 7.49 2.08
CA TYR A 205 23.40 6.58 1.91
C TYR A 205 23.80 5.32 1.13
N LEU A 206 24.57 5.45 0.05
CA LEU A 206 25.02 4.31 -0.76
C LEU A 206 25.92 3.34 0.04
N GLU A 207 26.67 3.85 1.02
CA GLU A 207 27.48 3.05 1.95
C GLU A 207 26.63 2.17 2.90
N THR A 208 25.33 2.45 3.07
CA THR A 208 24.42 1.57 3.84
C THR A 208 24.11 0.24 3.14
N ASN A 209 24.70 0.04 1.95
CA ASN A 209 24.47 -1.07 1.04
C ASN A 209 22.97 -1.30 0.81
N PRO A 210 22.26 -0.32 0.22
CA PRO A 210 20.85 -0.45 -0.07
C PRO A 210 20.62 -1.47 -1.18
N LEU A 211 19.45 -2.12 -1.15
CA LEU A 211 18.98 -2.97 -2.22
C LEU A 211 18.95 -2.20 -3.56
N PRO A 212 19.23 -2.86 -4.70
CA PRO A 212 19.29 -2.21 -6.01
C PRO A 212 18.10 -1.29 -6.32
N VAL A 213 16.87 -1.70 -6.04
CA VAL A 213 15.68 -0.85 -6.29
C VAL A 213 15.72 0.46 -5.49
N PHE A 214 16.15 0.41 -4.23
CA PHE A 214 16.27 1.58 -3.36
C PHE A 214 17.48 2.44 -3.73
N ARG A 215 18.57 1.83 -4.21
CA ARG A 215 19.71 2.55 -4.78
C ARG A 215 19.26 3.39 -5.98
N GLU A 216 18.51 2.78 -6.90
CA GLU A 216 18.02 3.48 -8.09
C GLU A 216 17.07 4.64 -7.75
N MET A 217 16.16 4.44 -6.80
CA MET A 217 15.25 5.49 -6.32
C MET A 217 16.04 6.71 -5.81
N ALA A 218 17.07 6.50 -4.98
CA ALA A 218 17.90 7.60 -4.48
C ALA A 218 18.66 8.33 -5.59
N LEU A 219 19.21 7.58 -6.55
CA LEU A 219 19.91 8.15 -7.70
C LEU A 219 18.99 8.96 -8.63
N ARG A 220 17.73 8.51 -8.82
CA ARG A 220 16.72 9.28 -9.58
C ARG A 220 16.39 10.60 -8.89
N ASN A 221 16.20 10.58 -7.56
CA ASN A 221 15.97 11.81 -6.79
C ASN A 221 17.14 12.80 -6.92
N PHE A 222 18.37 12.28 -6.93
CA PHE A 222 19.57 13.11 -7.12
C PHE A 222 19.63 13.77 -8.51
N LYS A 223 19.32 13.02 -9.57
CA LYS A 223 19.38 13.49 -10.97
C LYS A 223 18.26 14.47 -11.34
N ASN A 224 17.10 14.33 -10.73
CA ASN A 224 15.94 15.19 -11.03
C ASN A 224 15.95 16.51 -10.24
N ASN A 225 17.03 16.81 -9.53
CA ASN A 225 17.18 18.10 -8.85
C ASN A 225 17.74 19.13 -9.84
N PRO A 226 16.99 20.18 -10.22
CA PRO A 226 17.39 21.13 -11.26
C PRO A 226 18.62 21.99 -10.92
N GLU A 227 19.16 21.83 -9.71
CA GLU A 227 20.33 22.56 -9.19
C GLU A 227 21.62 21.71 -9.14
N ASN A 228 21.56 20.45 -9.60
CA ASN A 228 22.69 19.53 -9.78
C ASN A 228 23.06 19.41 -11.26
#